data_AF-A0A6G1H676-F1
#
_entry.id   AF-A0A6G1H676-F1
#
_cell.length_a   1.000
_cell.length_b   1.000
_cell.length_c   1.000
_cell.angle_alpha   90.00
_cell.angle_beta   90.00
_cell.angle_gamma   90.00
#
_symmetry.space_group_name_H-M   'P 1'
#
loop_
_entity.id
_entity.type
_entity.pdbx_description
1 polymer ?
#
loop_
_entity_poly.entity_id
_entity_poly.type
_entity_poly.pdbx_seq_one_letter_code
_entity_poly.pdbx_strand_id
1 'polypeptide(L)'
;MDAAGLLKRHGWRGAGFALDHDSGNRGLQRPLLTSKKVDVLGVGKKKVEISDQWWLRAYDESLKELGTGKKTTLDSVKENGIDRGGLYAFFVKGQPLQGTI
;
A
#
# COMPACT_ATOMS: atom_id res chain seq x y z
N MET A 1 5.89 -6.24 33.92
CA MET A 1 6.12 -7.68 34.15
C MET A 1 7.35 -8.09 33.35
N ASP A 2 8.39 -8.63 33.99
CA ASP A 2 9.60 -9.10 33.28
C ASP A 2 9.40 -10.55 32.82
N ALA A 3 8.86 -10.71 31.61
CA ALA A 3 8.61 -12.03 31.04
C ALA A 3 9.91 -12.80 30.75
N ALA A 4 10.98 -12.11 30.34
CA ALA A 4 12.25 -12.75 30.04
C ALA A 4 12.91 -13.31 31.31
N GLY A 5 12.86 -12.56 32.42
CA GLY A 5 13.31 -13.02 33.73
C GLY A 5 12.55 -14.24 34.24
N LEU A 6 11.22 -14.25 34.08
CA LEU A 6 10.38 -15.41 34.44
C LEU A 6 10.77 -16.65 33.63
N LEU A 7 10.88 -16.53 32.30
CA LEU A 7 11.21 -17.65 31.42
C LEU A 7 12.59 -18.24 31.73
N LYS A 8 13.59 -17.38 32.01
CA LYS A 8 14.93 -17.84 32.42
C LYS A 8 14.90 -18.61 33.74
N ARG A 9 14.11 -18.17 34.72
CA ARG A 9 13.91 -18.91 35.99
C ARG A 9 13.29 -20.29 35.77
N HIS A 10 12.50 -20.46 34.71
CA HIS A 10 11.92 -21.74 34.30
C HIS A 10 12.81 -22.53 33.32
N GLY A 11 14.09 -22.17 33.17
CA GLY A 11 15.06 -22.96 32.40
C GLY A 11 15.15 -22.59 30.91
N TRP A 12 14.51 -21.49 30.47
CA TRP A 12 14.71 -21.02 29.11
C TRP A 12 16.13 -20.47 28.91
N ARG A 13 16.79 -20.95 27.85
CA ARG A 13 18.19 -20.63 27.50
C ARG A 13 18.40 -19.18 27.03
N GLY A 14 17.32 -18.49 26.66
CA GLY A 14 17.35 -17.09 26.23
C GLY A 14 17.05 -16.89 24.75
N ALA A 15 17.20 -15.64 24.29
CA ALA A 15 16.88 -15.26 22.92
C ALA A 15 17.66 -16.10 21.90
N GLY A 16 16.99 -16.55 20.85
CA GLY A 16 17.56 -17.46 19.85
C GLY A 16 17.31 -18.94 20.15
N PHE A 17 16.81 -19.29 21.34
CA PHE A 17 16.37 -20.63 21.66
C PHE A 17 14.84 -20.72 21.71
N ALA A 18 14.31 -21.81 21.17
CA ALA A 18 12.89 -22.11 21.28
C ALA A 18 12.51 -22.40 22.75
N LEU A 19 11.21 -22.32 23.04
CA LEU A 19 10.63 -22.63 24.35
C LEU A 19 10.35 -24.15 24.50
N ASP A 20 11.11 -25.00 23.81
CA ASP A 20 10.98 -26.45 23.93
C ASP A 20 11.87 -27.02 25.05
N HIS A 21 11.37 -28.09 25.67
CA HIS A 21 12.11 -28.84 26.69
C HIS A 21 13.29 -29.61 26.07
N ASP A 22 13.09 -30.11 24.86
CA ASP A 22 14.11 -30.89 24.15
C ASP A 22 15.12 -29.95 23.48
N SER A 23 16.39 -30.35 23.44
CA SER A 23 17.47 -29.63 22.77
C SER A 23 17.32 -29.51 21.25
N GLY A 24 16.27 -30.10 20.68
CA GLY A 24 16.01 -30.21 19.25
C GLY A 24 15.61 -28.93 18.54
N ASN A 25 15.41 -27.81 19.25
CA ASN A 25 15.02 -26.51 18.66
C ASN A 25 13.84 -26.64 17.69
N ARG A 26 12.83 -27.44 18.05
CA ARG A 26 11.66 -27.69 17.19
C ARG A 26 10.66 -26.53 17.21
N GLY A 27 10.70 -25.71 18.25
CA GLY A 27 9.83 -24.55 18.39
C GLY A 27 10.33 -23.31 17.65
N LEU A 28 9.48 -22.29 17.62
CA LEU A 28 9.83 -20.98 17.05
C LEU A 28 10.85 -20.26 17.95
N GLN A 29 12.00 -19.90 17.38
CA GLN A 29 13.02 -19.09 18.05
C GLN A 29 12.72 -17.58 17.97
N ARG A 30 11.91 -17.19 16.99
CA ARG A 30 11.49 -15.81 16.74
C ARG A 30 9.97 -15.77 16.51
N PRO A 31 9.27 -14.72 16.98
CA PRO A 31 7.86 -14.55 16.68
C PRO A 31 7.58 -14.57 15.17
N LEU A 32 6.41 -15.10 14.80
CA LEU A 32 5.96 -15.06 13.41
C LEU A 32 5.64 -13.62 13.02
N LEU A 33 6.15 -13.20 11.86
CA LEU A 33 5.73 -11.95 11.25
C LEU A 33 4.42 -12.21 10.50
N THR A 34 3.33 -11.66 11.01
CA THR A 34 2.02 -11.74 10.37
C THR A 34 1.76 -10.50 9.53
N SER A 35 1.26 -10.68 8.30
CA SER A 35 0.77 -9.55 7.52
C SER A 35 -0.49 -8.96 8.15
N LYS A 36 -0.54 -7.63 8.28
CA LYS A 36 -1.74 -6.91 8.70
C LYS A 36 -2.40 -6.32 7.47
N LYS A 37 -3.68 -6.64 7.25
CA LYS A 37 -4.50 -5.96 6.25
C LYS A 37 -4.94 -4.62 6.82
N VAL A 38 -4.53 -3.54 6.18
CA VAL A 38 -4.89 -2.15 6.56
C VAL A 38 -5.88 -1.53 5.57
N ASP A 39 -6.10 -2.17 4.43
CA ASP A 39 -6.99 -1.69 3.38
C ASP A 39 -8.36 -2.41 3.36
N VAL A 40 -9.24 -1.93 2.47
CA VAL A 40 -10.56 -2.50 2.21
C VAL A 40 -10.52 -3.43 0.98
N LEU A 41 -9.35 -3.67 0.38
CA LEU A 41 -9.24 -4.39 -0.89
C LEU A 41 -9.49 -5.89 -0.72
N GLY A 42 -9.82 -6.60 -1.81
CA GLY A 42 -9.91 -8.06 -1.79
C GLY A 42 -8.56 -8.72 -1.42
N VAL A 43 -8.60 -9.92 -0.85
CA VAL A 43 -7.38 -10.70 -0.56
C VAL A 43 -6.58 -10.91 -1.85
N GLY A 44 -5.26 -10.70 -1.78
CA GLY A 44 -4.36 -10.82 -2.94
C GLY A 44 -4.30 -9.57 -3.84
N LYS A 45 -5.12 -8.55 -3.61
CA LYS A 45 -4.97 -7.25 -4.27
C LYS A 45 -3.97 -6.41 -3.50
N LYS A 46 -3.01 -5.83 -4.22
CA LYS A 46 -2.11 -4.81 -3.67
C LYS A 46 -2.75 -3.45 -3.88
N LYS A 47 -2.66 -2.56 -2.88
CA LYS A 47 -2.94 -1.14 -3.11
C LYS A 47 -1.94 -0.64 -4.14
N VAL A 48 -2.45 -0.31 -5.31
CA VAL A 48 -1.67 0.27 -6.38
C VAL A 48 -1.92 1.77 -6.28
N GLU A 49 -0.96 2.51 -5.75
CA GLU A 49 -0.99 3.98 -5.60
C GLU A 49 -0.86 4.70 -6.95
N ILE A 50 -1.58 4.23 -7.97
CA ILE A 50 -1.52 4.78 -9.34
C ILE A 50 -2.54 5.91 -9.53
N SER A 51 -3.53 6.06 -8.65
CA SER A 51 -4.47 7.19 -8.72
C SER A 51 -3.76 8.54 -8.71
N ASP A 52 -2.66 8.63 -7.96
CA ASP A 52 -1.95 9.89 -7.72
C ASP A 52 -0.91 10.20 -8.81
N GLN A 53 -0.69 9.25 -9.74
CA GLN A 53 0.31 9.35 -10.82
C GLN A 53 -0.33 9.48 -12.20
N TRP A 54 -1.58 9.96 -12.29
CA TRP A 54 -2.23 10.20 -13.58
C TRP A 54 -1.42 11.17 -14.46
N TRP A 55 -0.76 12.17 -13.85
CA TRP A 55 0.07 13.15 -14.55
C TRP A 55 1.33 12.51 -15.15
N LEU A 56 1.94 11.54 -14.46
CA LEU A 56 3.12 10.79 -14.92
C LEU A 56 2.79 9.95 -16.15
N ARG A 57 1.59 9.36 -16.19
CA ARG A 57 1.09 8.65 -17.37
C ARG A 57 0.77 9.60 -18.52
N ALA A 58 0.06 10.69 -18.26
CA ALA A 58 -0.22 11.70 -19.28
C ALA A 58 1.07 12.28 -19.87
N TYR A 59 2.12 12.44 -19.05
CA TYR A 59 3.44 12.86 -19.48
C TYR A 59 4.13 11.83 -20.37
N ASP A 60 4.21 10.56 -19.95
CA ASP A 60 4.78 9.47 -20.76
C ASP A 60 4.03 9.28 -22.09
N GLU A 61 2.71 9.37 -22.08
CA GLU A 61 1.87 9.34 -23.29
C GLU A 61 2.17 10.50 -24.23
N SER A 62 2.32 11.71 -23.68
CA SER A 62 2.65 12.89 -24.49
C SER A 62 4.02 12.78 -25.16
N LEU A 63 4.99 12.17 -24.49
CA LEU A 63 6.32 11.93 -25.06
C LEU A 63 6.28 10.90 -26.19
N LYS A 64 5.43 9.86 -26.08
CA LYS A 64 5.28 8.84 -27.13
C LYS A 64 4.60 9.39 -28.37
N GLU A 65 3.65 10.31 -28.20
CA GLU A 65 2.92 10.95 -29.30
C GLU A 65 3.62 12.24 -29.79
N LEU A 66 4.80 12.57 -29.26
CA LEU A 66 5.56 13.74 -29.68
C LEU A 66 5.97 13.59 -31.15
N GLY A 67 5.45 14.48 -32.01
CA GLY A 67 5.73 14.50 -33.44
C GLY A 67 4.80 13.64 -34.30
N THR A 68 3.83 12.93 -33.71
CA THR A 68 2.82 12.17 -34.48
C THR A 68 1.65 13.02 -34.94
N GLY A 69 1.55 14.27 -34.45
CA GLY A 69 0.44 15.19 -34.74
C GLY A 69 -0.87 14.83 -34.03
N LYS A 70 -0.89 13.80 -33.19
CA LYS A 70 -2.06 13.43 -32.40
C LYS A 70 -2.19 14.34 -31.18
N LYS A 71 -3.44 14.68 -30.85
CA LYS A 71 -3.77 15.50 -29.68
C LYS A 71 -3.66 14.66 -28.41
N THR A 72 -2.85 15.12 -27.46
CA THR A 72 -2.59 14.39 -26.21
C THR A 72 -3.51 14.87 -25.08
N THR A 73 -3.55 14.11 -23.99
CA THR A 73 -4.20 14.53 -22.75
C THR A 73 -3.63 15.84 -22.19
N LEU A 74 -2.32 16.08 -22.34
CA LEU A 74 -1.72 17.34 -21.90
C LEU A 74 -2.13 18.54 -22.76
N ASP A 75 -2.29 18.35 -24.07
CA ASP A 75 -2.80 19.41 -24.95
C ASP A 75 -4.23 19.81 -24.56
N SER A 76 -5.04 18.81 -24.20
CA SER A 76 -6.41 19.02 -23.74
C SER A 76 -6.47 19.76 -22.39
N VAL A 77 -5.57 19.44 -21.45
CA VAL A 77 -5.39 20.17 -20.18
C VAL A 77 -4.92 21.61 -20.44
N LYS A 78 -3.98 21.81 -21.37
CA LYS A 78 -3.45 23.14 -21.70
C LYS A 78 -4.52 24.06 -22.29
N GLU A 79 -5.41 23.52 -23.12
CA GLU A 79 -6.50 24.28 -23.73
C GLU A 79 -7.66 24.56 -22.78
N ASN A 80 -8.08 23.58 -21.98
CA ASN A 80 -9.33 23.65 -21.21
C ASN A 80 -9.12 23.81 -19.69
N GLY A 81 -7.88 23.83 -19.23
CA GLY A 81 -7.52 23.85 -17.81
C GLY A 81 -7.70 22.48 -17.13
N ILE A 82 -7.21 22.36 -15.89
CA ILE A 82 -7.23 21.10 -15.12
C ILE A 82 -8.67 20.62 -14.87
N ASP A 83 -9.62 21.54 -14.69
CA ASP A 83 -11.02 21.25 -14.34
C ASP A 83 -11.86 20.71 -15.51
N ARG A 84 -11.46 20.97 -16.77
CA ARG A 84 -12.23 20.58 -17.96
C ARG A 84 -11.42 19.82 -19.02
N GLY A 85 -10.10 19.83 -18.94
CA GLY A 85 -9.20 19.18 -19.89
C GLY A 85 -8.38 18.04 -19.31
N GLY A 86 -8.39 17.84 -17.99
CA GLY A 86 -7.61 16.80 -17.31
C GLY A 86 -8.44 15.59 -16.88
N LEU A 87 -7.75 14.54 -16.40
CA LEU A 87 -8.41 13.34 -15.87
C LEU A 87 -9.42 13.70 -14.76
N TYR A 88 -9.13 14.75 -13.98
CA TYR A 88 -9.99 15.29 -12.91
C TYR A 88 -11.33 15.84 -13.40
N ALA A 89 -11.47 16.24 -14.67
CA ALA A 89 -12.74 16.68 -15.25
C ALA A 89 -13.80 15.57 -15.25
N PHE A 90 -13.37 14.30 -15.26
CA PHE A 90 -14.26 13.13 -15.22
C PHE A 90 -14.61 12.68 -13.79
N PHE A 91 -13.95 13.24 -12.77
CA PHE A 91 -14.27 12.92 -11.39
C PHE A 91 -15.41 13.81 -10.91
N VAL A 92 -16.61 13.24 -10.84
CA VAL A 92 -17.77 13.88 -10.20
C VAL A 92 -17.66 13.70 -8.70
N LYS A 93 -17.87 14.78 -7.92
CA LYS A 93 -17.96 14.70 -6.47
C LYS A 93 -19.09 13.74 -6.08
N GLY A 94 -18.74 12.62 -5.46
CA GLY A 94 -19.70 11.65 -4.93
C GLY A 94 -20.57 12.24 -3.82
N GLN A 95 -21.76 11.68 -3.62
CA GLN A 95 -22.69 12.12 -2.57
C GLN A 95 -22.03 11.95 -1.19
N PRO A 96 -22.07 12.96 -0.31
CA PRO A 96 -21.50 12.85 1.03
C PRO A 96 -22.26 11.79 1.84
N LEU A 97 -21.56 10.86 2.48
CA LEU A 97 -22.18 9.95 3.44
C LEU A 97 -22.61 10.75 4.66
N GLN A 98 -23.90 10.74 5.01
CA GLN A 98 -24.36 11.25 6.30
C GLN A 98 -23.78 10.35 7.39
N GLY A 99 -22.96 10.92 8.27
CA GLY A 99 -22.46 10.21 9.44
C GLY A 99 -23.61 9.88 10.39
N THR A 100 -23.65 8.65 10.89
CA THR A 100 -24.42 8.32 12.09
C THR A 100 -23.63 8.76 13.31
N ILE A 101 -24.19 9.70 14.08
CA ILE A 101 -23.76 10.06 15.43
C ILE A 101 -24.00 8.87 16.36
#